data_AF-A0A292PSX8-F1
#
_entry.id   AF-A0A292PSX8-F1
#
_cell.length_a   1.000
_cell.length_b   1.000
_cell.length_c   1.000
_cell.angle_alpha   90.00
_cell.angle_beta   90.00
_cell.angle_gamma   90.00
#
_symmetry.space_group_name_H-M   'P 1'
#
loop_
_entity.id
_entity.type
_entity.pdbx_description
1 polymer ?
#
loop_
_entity_poly.entity_id
_entity_poly.type
_entity_poly.pdbx_seq_one_letter_code
_entity_poly.pdbx_strand_id
1 'polypeptide(L)' 'NLAVVLRYQGEYGESESMNRRVLETREKVLGPDHPDTLVSINNLAVVLQCQG' A
#
# COMPACT_ATOMS: atom_id res chain seq x y z
N ASN A 1 7.71 -4.24 -6.85
CA ASN A 1 6.42 -3.79 -6.27
C ASN A 1 6.03 -2.50 -6.99
N LEU A 2 5.03 -2.55 -7.88
CA LEU A 2 4.72 -1.44 -8.81
C LEU A 2 4.31 -0.16 -8.06
N ALA A 3 3.56 -0.29 -6.96
CA ALA A 3 3.21 0.84 -6.10
C ALA A 3 4.44 1.63 -5.59
N VAL A 4 5.53 0.94 -5.26
CA VAL A 4 6.77 1.59 -4.81
C VAL A 4 7.41 2.40 -5.93
N VAL A 5 7.35 1.92 -7.17
CA VAL A 5 7.88 2.64 -8.35
C VAL A 5 7.07 3.92 -8.59
N LEU A 6 5.74 3.82 -8.56
CA LEU A 6 4.84 4.96 -8.72
C LEU A 6 5.09 6.04 -7.67
N ARG A 7 5.32 5.65 -6.41
CA ARG A 7 5.72 6.58 -5.34
C ARG A 7 7.01 7.33 -5.69
N TYR A 8 8.04 6.64 -6.18
CA TYR A 8 9.30 7.28 -6.56
C TYR A 8 9.18 8.19 -7.79
N GLN A 9 8.17 7.98 -8.62
CA GLN A 9 7.84 8.84 -9.76
C GLN A 9 6.97 10.06 -9.36
N GLY A 10 6.58 10.17 -8.09
CA GLY A 10 5.66 11.22 -7.61
C GLY A 10 4.19 10.93 -7.90
N GLU A 11 3.86 9.75 -8.43
CA GLU A 11 2.51 9.30 -8.73
C GLU A 11 1.83 8.72 -7.48
N TYR A 12 1.71 9.55 -6.44
CA TYR A 12 1.22 9.13 -5.12
C TYR A 12 -0.21 8.58 -5.16
N GLY A 13 -1.10 9.15 -5.98
CA GLY A 13 -2.48 8.68 -6.11
C GLY A 13 -2.60 7.27 -6.69
N GLU A 14 -1.81 6.95 -7.73
CA GLU A 14 -1.80 5.59 -8.31
C GLU A 14 -1.17 4.59 -7.33
N SER A 15 -0.08 4.99 -6.67
CA SER A 15 0.55 4.20 -5.61
C SER A 15 -0.41 3.89 -4.46
N GLU A 16 -1.19 4.88 -4.01
CA GLU A 16 -2.17 4.72 -2.94
C GLU A 16 -3.28 3.73 -3.33
N SER A 17 -3.89 3.94 -4.50
CA SER A 17 -4.94 3.07 -5.04
C SER A 17 -4.49 1.61 -5.13
N MET A 18 -3.27 1.40 -5.60
CA MET A 18 -2.69 0.06 -5.68
C MET A 18 -2.45 -0.57 -4.30
N ASN A 19 -1.89 0.18 -3.34
CA ASN A 19 -1.69 -0.32 -1.98
C ASN A 19 -3.02 -0.67 -1.30
N ARG A 20 -4.09 0.13 -1.51
CA ARG A 20 -5.44 -0.17 -0.97
C ARG A 20 -6.01 -1.47 -1.53
N ARG A 21 -5.92 -1.70 -2.86
CA ARG A 21 -6.37 -2.95 -3.48
C ARG A 21 -5.62 -4.18 -2.95
N VAL A 22 -4.31 -4.06 -2.78
CA VAL A 22 -3.48 -5.14 -2.23
C VAL A 22 -3.81 -5.39 -0.76
N LEU A 23 -4.02 -4.33 0.02
CA LEU A 23 -4.41 -4.42 1.43
C LEU A 23 -5.74 -5.17 1.58
N GLU A 24 -6.77 -4.77 0.84
CA GLU A 24 -8.09 -5.42 0.89
C GLU A 24 -8.01 -6.92 0.54
N THR A 25 -7.21 -7.26 -0.47
CA THR A 25 -7.02 -8.66 -0.87
C THR A 25 -6.31 -9.45 0.23
N ARG A 26 -5.28 -8.87 0.86
CA ARG A 26 -4.51 -9.52 1.93
C ARG A 26 -5.32 -9.66 3.21
N GLU A 27 -6.09 -8.65 3.60
CA GLU A 27 -7.01 -8.74 4.74
C GLU A 27 -8.02 -9.87 4.55
N LYS A 28 -8.59 -10.02 3.33
CA LYS A 28 -9.55 -11.09 3.01
C LYS A 28 -8.94 -12.49 3.02
N VAL A 29 -7.72 -12.65 2.50
CA VAL A 29 -7.10 -13.96 2.30
C VAL A 29 -6.28 -14.41 3.51
N LEU A 30 -5.56 -13.49 4.14
CA LEU A 30 -4.56 -13.77 5.18
C LEU A 30 -5.00 -13.30 6.57
N GLY A 31 -5.96 -12.38 6.63
CA GLY A 31 -6.40 -11.73 7.86
C GLY A 31 -5.65 -10.41 8.15
N PRO A 32 -6.18 -9.60 9.08
CA PRO A 32 -5.64 -8.27 9.40
C PRO A 32 -4.25 -8.33 10.05
N ASP A 33 -3.99 -9.34 10.89
CA ASP A 33 -2.75 -9.44 11.68
C ASP A 33 -1.62 -10.17 10.95
N HIS A 34 -1.86 -10.65 9.73
CA HIS A 34 -0.83 -11.35 8.97
C HIS A 34 0.32 -10.40 8.63
N PRO A 35 1.60 -10.83 8.73
CA PRO A 35 2.76 -9.97 8.45
C PRO A 35 2.69 -9.23 7.11
N ASP A 36 2.24 -9.91 6.05
CA ASP A 36 2.08 -9.27 4.73
C ASP A 36 0.99 -8.20 4.69
N THR A 37 -0.08 -8.35 5.47
CA THR A 37 -1.14 -7.35 5.59
C THR A 37 -0.58 -6.12 6.29
N LEU A 38 0.15 -6.30 7.40
CA LEU A 38 0.84 -5.22 8.12
C LEU A 38 1.86 -4.48 7.25
N VAL A 39 2.60 -5.20 6.40
CA VAL A 39 3.52 -4.58 5.42
C VAL A 39 2.76 -3.70 4.42
N SER A 40 1.58 -4.15 3.95
CA SER A 40 0.73 -3.33 3.07
C SER A 40 0.22 -2.06 3.76
N ILE A 41 -0.18 -2.16 5.04
CA ILE A 41 -0.58 -1.00 5.85
C ILE A 41 0.58 0.00 5.97
N ASN A 42 1.78 -0.48 6.27
CA ASN A 42 2.97 0.37 6.37
C ASN A 42 3.28 1.07 5.03
N ASN A 43 3.18 0.36 3.91
CA ASN A 43 3.39 0.96 2.59
C ASN A 43 2.35 2.04 2.28
N LEU A 44 1.09 1.82 2.63
CA LEU A 44 0.04 2.82 2.46
C LEU A 44 0.30 4.06 3.33
N ALA A 45 0.73 3.88 4.58
CA ALA A 45 1.09 4.99 5.47
C ALA A 45 2.23 5.85 4.90
N VAL A 46 3.26 5.22 4.33
CA VAL A 46 4.37 5.95 3.68
C VAL A 46 3.88 6.77 2.48
N VAL A 47 2.98 6.22 1.66
CA VAL A 47 2.45 6.94 0.50
C VAL A 47 1.64 8.17 0.94
N LEU A 48 0.78 8.02 1.95
CA LEU A 48 -0.01 9.12 2.49
C LEU A 48 0.89 10.19 3.13
N GLN A 49 1.99 9.81 3.77
CA GLN A 49 2.98 10.76 4.28
C GLN A 49 3.66 11.55 3.17
N CYS A 50 3.97 10.93 2.03
CA CYS A 50 4.59 11.62 0.90
C CYS A 50 3.64 12.52 0.11
N GLN A 51 2.32 12.32 0.24
CA GLN A 51 1.29 13.09 -0.45
C GLN A 51 0.87 14.36 0.31
N GLY A 52 1.14 14.43 1.62
CA GLY A 52 0.91 15.60 2.47
C GLY A 52 2.05 16.59 2.44
#